data_AF-A0A5E4CBS0-F1
#
_entry.id   AF-A0A5E4CBS0-F1
#
_cell.length_a   1.000
_cell.length_b   1.000
_cell.length_c   1.000
_cell.angle_alpha   90.00
_cell.angle_beta   90.00
_cell.angle_gamma   90.00
#
_symmetry.space_group_name_H-M   'P 1'
#
loop_
_entity.id
_entity.type
_entity.pdbx_description
1 polymer ?
#
loop_
_entity_poly.entity_id
_entity_poly.type
_entity_poly.pdbx_seq_one_letter_code
_entity_poly.pdbx_strand_id
1 'polypeptide(L)'
;MGGEEPGGASSGPHRPADLLPRPSLVALPGPVVAPGANVSLRCAGRLPGMSFALYRVGLAAPLQYRDSALRWADFPLLGARAPGTYSCYYHTPSAPYVLSPRSEPLVVSSDDSSSLDYTQGNLIRLGLAGLVLASLGVLVVLDCCSRSSALDQALP
;
A
#
# COMPACT_ATOMS: atom_id res chain seq x y z
N MET A 1 -11.92 51.03 -49.83
CA MET A 1 -11.84 50.84 -48.37
C MET A 1 -12.49 49.49 -48.09
N GLY A 2 -11.78 48.39 -47.81
CA GLY A 2 -11.13 48.06 -46.51
C GLY A 2 -12.23 47.81 -45.47
N GLY A 3 -12.40 46.69 -44.78
CA GLY A 3 -11.71 45.40 -44.58
C GLY A 3 -12.34 44.78 -43.31
N GLU A 4 -12.46 43.45 -43.20
CA GLU A 4 -12.24 42.59 -42.00
C GLU A 4 -12.80 41.18 -42.27
N GLU A 5 -11.92 40.18 -42.34
CA GLU A 5 -12.22 38.77 -42.02
C GLU A 5 -12.32 38.64 -40.50
N PRO A 6 -13.14 37.73 -39.95
CA PRO A 6 -12.47 36.62 -39.28
C PRO A 6 -13.23 35.27 -39.36
N GLY A 7 -12.47 34.24 -39.71
CA GLY A 7 -12.13 33.24 -38.69
C GLY A 7 -13.08 32.05 -38.62
N GLY A 8 -12.92 31.13 -39.59
CA GLY A 8 -13.37 29.76 -39.42
C GLY A 8 -12.68 29.07 -38.25
N ALA A 9 -13.47 28.49 -37.37
CA ALA A 9 -13.05 27.37 -36.53
C ALA A 9 -14.16 26.31 -36.60
N SER A 10 -14.06 25.46 -37.62
CA SER A 10 -14.84 24.23 -37.71
C SER A 10 -14.43 23.33 -36.54
N SER A 11 -15.19 23.38 -35.45
CA SER A 11 -15.08 22.40 -34.37
C SER A 11 -15.75 21.10 -34.83
N GLY A 12 -15.08 20.37 -35.71
CA GLY A 12 -15.43 18.99 -36.02
C GLY A 12 -15.18 18.11 -34.79
N PRO A 13 -16.03 17.13 -34.48
CA PRO A 13 -15.75 16.16 -33.43
C PRO A 13 -14.55 15.31 -33.85
N HIS A 14 -13.43 15.41 -33.14
CA HIS A 14 -12.31 14.49 -33.31
C HIS A 14 -12.83 13.06 -33.08
N ARG A 15 -12.89 12.26 -34.16
CA ARG A 15 -13.16 10.84 -34.08
C ARG A 15 -12.07 10.16 -33.24
N PRO A 16 -12.40 9.30 -32.25
CA PRO A 16 -11.42 8.62 -31.42
C PRO A 16 -10.87 7.37 -32.13
N ALA A 17 -10.19 7.57 -33.27
CA ALA A 17 -9.59 6.47 -34.03
C ALA A 17 -8.07 6.31 -33.79
N ASP A 18 -7.42 7.30 -33.16
CA ASP A 18 -5.95 7.38 -33.10
C ASP A 18 -5.35 7.24 -31.68
N LEU A 19 -6.16 6.94 -30.66
CA LEU A 19 -5.69 6.79 -29.28
C LEU A 19 -5.91 5.37 -28.75
N LEU A 20 -4.88 4.79 -28.13
CA LEU A 20 -4.99 3.50 -27.47
C LEU A 20 -6.03 3.57 -26.34
N PRO A 21 -6.84 2.51 -26.12
CA PRO A 21 -7.82 2.48 -25.03
C PRO A 21 -7.22 2.74 -23.65
N ARG A 22 -7.99 3.36 -22.74
CA ARG A 22 -7.56 3.56 -21.35
C ARG A 22 -7.29 2.21 -20.65
N PRO A 23 -6.15 2.04 -19.96
CA PRO A 23 -5.87 0.85 -19.17
C PRO A 23 -6.56 0.88 -17.80
N SER A 24 -6.70 -0.29 -17.18
CA SER A 24 -7.05 -0.42 -15.77
C SER A 24 -5.81 -0.64 -14.91
N LEU A 25 -5.84 -0.16 -13.67
CA LEU A 25 -4.78 -0.35 -12.69
C LEU A 25 -5.38 -0.92 -11.41
N VAL A 26 -4.82 -2.03 -10.94
CA VAL A 26 -5.26 -2.70 -9.71
C VAL A 26 -4.07 -3.06 -8.83
N ALA A 27 -4.30 -3.16 -7.52
CA ALA A 27 -3.32 -3.62 -6.55
C ALA A 27 -3.61 -5.07 -6.17
N LEU A 28 -2.56 -5.87 -6.06
CA LEU A 28 -2.60 -7.28 -5.70
C LEU A 28 -1.77 -7.48 -4.42
N PRO A 29 -2.35 -8.06 -3.35
CA PRO A 29 -3.71 -8.62 -3.25
C PRO A 29 -4.83 -7.58 -3.13
N GLY A 30 -4.50 -6.34 -2.76
CA GLY A 30 -5.47 -5.26 -2.62
C GLY A 30 -4.80 -3.90 -2.38
N PRO A 31 -5.57 -2.80 -2.33
CA PRO A 31 -5.05 -1.45 -2.16
C PRO A 31 -4.65 -1.12 -0.72
N VAL A 32 -5.14 -1.87 0.27
CA VAL A 32 -4.75 -1.72 1.67
C VAL A 32 -3.82 -2.86 2.04
N VAL A 33 -2.63 -2.54 2.54
CA VAL A 33 -1.57 -3.51 2.83
C VAL A 33 -1.03 -3.35 4.24
N ALA A 34 -0.70 -4.47 4.89
CA ALA A 34 -0.03 -4.42 6.18
C ALA A 34 1.30 -3.61 6.09
N PRO A 35 1.71 -2.90 7.15
CA PRO A 35 2.95 -2.15 7.16
C PRO A 35 4.14 -3.03 6.79
N GLY A 36 4.94 -2.57 5.81
CA GLY A 36 6.09 -3.32 5.32
C GLY A 36 5.78 -4.48 4.37
N ALA A 37 4.50 -4.80 4.10
CA ALA A 37 4.13 -5.84 3.15
C ALA A 37 4.34 -5.41 1.69
N ASN A 38 4.78 -6.33 0.84
CA ASN A 38 4.94 -6.08 -0.59
C ASN A 38 3.59 -6.08 -1.30
N VAL A 39 3.45 -5.21 -2.30
CA VAL A 39 2.27 -5.14 -3.16
C VAL A 39 2.72 -5.19 -4.62
N SER A 40 1.89 -5.77 -5.49
CA SER A 40 2.12 -5.72 -6.94
C SER A 40 1.01 -4.90 -7.59
N LEU A 41 1.38 -3.89 -8.37
CA LEU A 41 0.43 -3.14 -9.18
C LEU A 41 0.36 -3.74 -10.58
N ARG A 42 -0.83 -4.18 -10.99
CA ARG A 42 -1.08 -4.70 -12.33
C ARG A 42 -1.75 -3.64 -13.18
N CYS A 43 -1.05 -3.18 -14.21
CA CYS A 43 -1.61 -2.33 -15.25
C CYS A 43 -2.07 -3.21 -16.42
N ALA A 44 -3.35 -3.18 -16.77
CA ALA A 44 -3.90 -3.98 -17.86
C ALA A 44 -4.44 -3.09 -18.99
N GLY A 45 -3.89 -3.29 -20.18
CA GLY A 45 -4.35 -2.69 -21.43
C GLY A 45 -5.29 -3.64 -22.18
N ARG A 46 -5.78 -3.18 -23.35
CA ARG A 46 -6.63 -4.03 -24.22
C ARG A 46 -5.84 -4.91 -25.17
N LEU A 47 -4.61 -4.51 -25.51
CA LEU A 47 -3.78 -5.13 -26.54
C LEU A 47 -2.52 -5.76 -25.92
N PRO A 48 -2.07 -6.92 -26.44
CA PRO A 48 -0.83 -7.55 -26.01
C PRO A 48 0.39 -6.89 -26.67
N GLY A 49 1.60 -7.24 -26.22
CA GLY A 49 2.85 -6.79 -26.85
C GLY A 49 3.11 -5.28 -26.67
N MET A 50 2.69 -4.73 -25.53
CA MET A 50 2.75 -3.30 -25.24
C MET A 50 3.81 -2.99 -24.18
N SER A 51 4.26 -1.74 -24.20
CA SER A 51 5.12 -1.19 -23.17
C SER A 51 4.29 -0.43 -22.14
N PHE A 52 4.48 -0.74 -20.86
CA PHE A 52 3.71 -0.18 -19.76
C PHE A 52 4.60 0.69 -18.87
N ALA A 53 4.09 1.87 -18.48
CA ALA A 53 4.77 2.80 -17.59
C ALA A 53 3.91 3.06 -16.34
N LEU A 54 4.48 2.81 -15.17
CA LEU A 54 3.86 3.10 -13.88
C LEU A 54 4.37 4.43 -13.34
N TYR A 55 3.47 5.30 -12.91
CA TYR A 55 3.77 6.57 -12.27
C TYR A 55 3.24 6.60 -10.85
N ARG A 56 3.92 7.39 -10.03
CA ARG A 56 3.49 7.75 -8.68
C ARG A 56 3.34 9.27 -8.62
N VAL A 57 2.28 9.76 -7.99
CA VAL A 57 2.10 11.19 -7.76
C VAL A 57 3.31 11.75 -7.02
N GLY A 58 3.79 12.91 -7.46
CA GLY A 58 5.01 13.56 -6.93
C GLY A 58 6.30 13.20 -7.66
N LEU A 59 6.28 12.28 -8.62
CA LEU A 59 7.42 11.98 -9.50
C LEU A 59 7.17 12.50 -10.92
N ALA A 60 8.18 13.18 -11.49
CA ALA A 60 8.13 13.67 -12.86
C ALA A 60 8.32 12.57 -13.91
N ALA A 61 9.11 11.55 -13.57
CA ALA A 61 9.41 10.40 -14.43
C ALA A 61 8.60 9.15 -13.99
N PRO A 62 8.38 8.17 -14.90
CA PRO A 62 7.82 6.89 -14.51
C PRO A 62 8.67 6.24 -13.40
N LEU A 63 7.99 5.68 -12.41
CA LEU A 63 8.61 4.93 -11.32
C LEU A 63 9.20 3.61 -11.84
N GLN A 64 8.48 2.94 -12.73
CA GLN A 64 8.88 1.68 -13.35
C GLN A 64 8.36 1.63 -14.79
N TYR A 65 9.09 0.93 -15.64
CA TYR A 65 8.73 0.68 -17.03
C TYR A 65 8.90 -0.81 -17.33
N ARG A 66 8.00 -1.39 -18.13
CA ARG A 66 8.03 -2.81 -18.47
C ARG A 66 7.42 -3.07 -19.84
N ASP A 67 8.16 -3.78 -20.68
CA ASP A 67 7.59 -4.39 -21.88
C ASP A 67 6.91 -5.71 -21.52
N SER A 68 5.72 -5.95 -22.07
CA SER A 68 4.97 -7.18 -21.82
C SER A 68 4.36 -7.72 -23.10
N ALA A 69 4.62 -9.01 -23.35
CA ALA A 69 3.91 -9.76 -24.38
C ALA A 69 2.44 -9.99 -24.02
N LEU A 70 2.08 -9.91 -22.74
CA LEU A 70 0.70 -10.04 -22.26
C LEU A 70 -0.06 -8.73 -22.40
N ARG A 71 -1.37 -8.77 -22.14
CA ARG A 71 -2.23 -7.57 -22.08
C ARG A 71 -2.07 -6.78 -20.78
N TRP A 72 -1.10 -7.13 -19.94
CA TRP A 72 -0.83 -6.46 -18.67
C TRP A 72 0.64 -6.56 -18.28
N ALA A 73 1.07 -5.69 -17.38
CA ALA A 73 2.37 -5.74 -16.73
C ALA A 73 2.22 -5.59 -15.20
N ASP A 74 3.04 -6.34 -14.48
CA ASP A 74 3.09 -6.33 -13.02
C ASP A 74 4.30 -5.54 -12.52
N PHE A 75 4.04 -4.63 -11.60
CA PHE A 75 5.00 -3.71 -11.00
C PHE A 75 5.08 -3.97 -9.50
N PRO A 76 6.08 -4.74 -9.03
CA PRO A 76 6.26 -4.98 -7.60
C PRO A 76 6.72 -3.71 -6.90
N LEU A 77 6.15 -3.45 -5.73
CA LEU A 77 6.53 -2.38 -4.81
C LEU A 77 6.92 -3.01 -3.47
N LEU A 78 8.08 -2.59 -2.96
CA LEU A 78 8.61 -3.03 -1.68
C LEU A 78 7.95 -2.25 -0.54
N GLY A 79 7.52 -2.94 0.52
CA GLY A 79 6.48 -2.44 1.41
C GLY A 79 6.61 -1.02 1.95
N ALA A 80 7.79 -0.58 2.38
CA ALA A 80 7.96 0.79 2.89
C ALA A 80 7.72 1.89 1.83
N ARG A 81 7.77 1.54 0.54
CA ARG A 81 7.55 2.46 -0.60
C ARG A 81 6.22 2.22 -1.32
N ALA A 82 5.43 1.26 -0.84
CA ALA A 82 4.16 0.88 -1.43
C ALA A 82 3.06 1.94 -1.26
N PRO A 83 2.94 2.67 -0.12
CA PRO A 83 1.89 3.66 0.03
C PRO A 83 2.04 4.84 -0.93
N GLY A 84 0.93 5.26 -1.55
CA GLY A 84 0.90 6.39 -2.46
C GLY A 84 -0.20 6.27 -3.50
N THR A 85 -0.27 7.27 -4.38
CA THR A 85 -1.22 7.31 -5.49
C THR A 85 -0.51 6.99 -6.79
N TYR A 86 -1.01 6.00 -7.51
CA TYR A 86 -0.41 5.46 -8.71
C TYR A 86 -1.32 5.58 -9.92
N SER A 87 -0.73 5.64 -11.10
CA SER A 87 -1.45 5.56 -12.36
C SER A 87 -0.54 5.00 -13.43
N CYS A 88 -1.09 4.41 -14.47
CA CYS A 88 -0.30 3.84 -15.56
C CYS A 88 -0.83 4.26 -16.93
N TYR A 89 0.03 4.18 -17.93
CA TYR A 89 -0.36 4.16 -19.34
C TYR A 89 0.42 3.07 -20.07
N TYR A 90 0.05 2.80 -21.31
CA TYR A 90 0.83 1.95 -22.20
C TYR A 90 0.96 2.56 -23.59
N HIS A 91 1.95 2.09 -24.34
CA HIS A 91 2.16 2.49 -25.73
C HIS A 91 2.69 1.31 -26.55
N THR A 92 2.68 1.49 -27.86
CA THR A 92 3.30 0.56 -28.79
C THR A 92 4.84 0.70 -28.71
N PRO A 93 5.59 -0.40 -28.59
CA PRO A 93 7.05 -0.35 -28.56
C PRO A 93 7.66 0.22 -29.85
N SER A 94 7.03 -0.05 -31.00
CA SER A 94 7.47 0.41 -32.33
C SER A 94 7.12 1.87 -32.64
N ALA A 95 6.19 2.48 -31.90
CA ALA A 95 5.73 3.85 -32.10
C ALA A 95 5.41 4.53 -30.75
N PRO A 96 6.44 4.92 -29.98
CA PRO A 96 6.28 5.37 -28.58
C PRO A 96 5.52 6.70 -28.42
N TYR A 97 5.22 7.38 -29.51
CA TYR A 97 4.36 8.58 -29.52
C TYR A 97 2.86 8.25 -29.53
N VAL A 98 2.48 7.00 -29.80
CA VAL A 98 1.08 6.54 -29.74
C VAL A 98 0.81 5.97 -28.35
N LEU A 99 0.22 6.79 -27.49
CA LEU A 99 0.03 6.49 -26.06
C LEU A 99 -1.45 6.28 -25.73
N SER A 100 -1.72 5.42 -24.74
CA SER A 100 -3.03 5.39 -24.11
C SER A 100 -3.21 6.61 -23.21
N PRO A 101 -4.46 6.99 -22.90
CA PRO A 101 -4.75 7.80 -21.72
C PRO A 101 -4.17 7.14 -20.46
N ARG A 102 -3.96 7.95 -19.43
CA ARG A 102 -3.62 7.48 -18.09
C ARG A 102 -4.81 6.73 -17.49
N SER A 103 -4.54 5.68 -16.72
CA SER A 103 -5.55 4.94 -15.94
C SER A 103 -6.19 5.85 -14.89
N GLU A 104 -7.30 5.38 -14.31
CA GLU A 104 -7.78 5.96 -13.06
C GLU A 104 -6.69 5.85 -11.97
N PRO A 105 -6.58 6.86 -11.09
CA PRO A 105 -5.62 6.84 -10.00
C PRO A 105 -6.00 5.75 -8.98
N LEU A 106 -5.00 4.98 -8.55
CA LEU A 106 -5.13 3.96 -7.52
C LEU A 106 -4.38 4.39 -6.27
N VAL A 107 -5.07 4.48 -5.14
CA VAL A 107 -4.45 4.77 -3.85
C VAL A 107 -4.10 3.47 -3.15
N VAL A 108 -2.83 3.34 -2.75
CA VAL A 108 -2.34 2.26 -1.88
C VAL A 108 -2.09 2.84 -0.50
N SER A 109 -2.66 2.22 0.53
CA SER A 109 -2.57 2.67 1.92
C SER A 109 -2.04 1.55 2.81
N SER A 110 -1.37 1.94 3.91
CA SER A 110 -0.99 0.98 4.95
C SER A 110 -2.14 0.74 5.92
N ASP A 111 -2.25 -0.49 6.40
CA ASP A 111 -3.19 -0.87 7.46
C ASP A 111 -2.59 -0.49 8.82
N ASP A 112 -3.05 0.63 9.40
CA ASP A 112 -2.53 1.15 10.67
C ASP A 112 -2.90 0.28 11.89
N SER A 113 -3.73 -0.74 11.69
CA SER A 113 -4.19 -1.65 12.75
C SER A 113 -3.06 -2.48 13.39
N SER A 114 -2.01 -2.82 12.63
CA SER A 114 -0.90 -3.64 13.18
C SER A 114 -0.01 -2.89 14.18
N SER A 115 -0.12 -1.55 14.26
CA SER A 115 0.60 -0.77 15.28
C SER A 115 0.00 -0.95 16.69
N LEU A 116 -1.29 -1.30 16.74
CA LEU A 116 -2.01 -1.50 17.99
C LEU A 116 -1.67 -2.87 18.61
N ASP A 117 -1.41 -3.88 17.77
CA ASP A 117 -1.14 -5.25 18.20
C ASP A 117 0.22 -5.43 18.90
N TYR A 118 1.28 -4.74 18.45
CA TYR A 118 2.61 -4.89 19.07
C TYR A 118 2.64 -4.33 20.50
N THR A 119 1.89 -3.27 20.76
CA THR A 119 1.80 -2.64 22.08
C THR A 119 0.92 -3.49 23.00
N GLN A 120 -0.18 -4.04 22.47
CA GLN A 120 -1.10 -4.89 23.20
C GLN A 120 -0.45 -6.21 23.65
N GLY A 121 0.29 -6.89 22.76
CA GLY A 121 0.97 -8.15 23.09
C GLY A 121 2.06 -8.00 24.15
N ASN A 122 2.82 -6.90 24.12
CA ASN A 122 3.84 -6.60 25.13
C ASN A 122 3.21 -6.26 26.50
N LEU A 123 2.09 -5.52 26.50
CA LEU A 123 1.35 -5.19 27.72
C LEU A 123 0.71 -6.42 28.38
N ILE A 124 0.15 -7.33 27.59
CA ILE A 124 -0.40 -8.60 28.11
C ILE A 124 0.71 -9.43 28.75
N ARG A 125 1.88 -9.54 28.09
CA ARG A 125 3.03 -10.27 28.63
C ARG A 125 3.56 -9.64 29.93
N LEU A 126 3.65 -8.32 29.98
CA LEU A 126 4.08 -7.60 31.18
C LEU A 126 3.05 -7.72 32.32
N GLY A 127 1.75 -7.67 31.99
CA GLY A 127 0.67 -7.88 32.94
C GLY A 127 0.67 -9.29 33.56
N LEU A 128 0.84 -10.34 32.74
CA LEU A 128 0.95 -11.72 33.21
C LEU A 128 2.21 -11.92 34.08
N ALA A 129 3.35 -11.38 33.68
CA ALA A 129 4.57 -11.43 34.49
C ALA A 129 4.39 -10.71 35.83
N GLY A 130 3.76 -9.54 35.83
CA GLY A 130 3.45 -8.78 37.05
C GLY A 130 2.50 -9.55 38.00
N LEU A 131 1.46 -10.19 37.47
CA LEU A 131 0.50 -10.95 38.27
C LEU A 131 1.14 -12.20 38.91
N VAL A 132 2.03 -12.88 38.19
CA VAL A 132 2.81 -14.00 38.74
C VAL A 132 3.76 -13.54 39.85
N LEU A 133 4.45 -12.41 39.67
CA LEU A 133 5.33 -11.87 40.70
C LEU A 133 4.54 -11.44 41.96
N ALA A 134 3.37 -10.83 41.77
CA ALA A 134 2.51 -10.44 42.89
C ALA A 134 1.98 -11.65 43.65
N SER A 135 1.53 -12.71 42.97
CA SER A 135 1.04 -13.93 43.62
C SER A 135 2.14 -14.66 44.38
N LEU A 136 3.34 -14.77 43.81
CA LEU A 136 4.52 -15.32 44.50
C LEU A 136 4.92 -14.47 45.71
N GLY A 137 4.89 -13.14 45.59
CA GLY A 137 5.16 -12.23 46.70
C GLY A 137 4.18 -12.41 47.85
N VAL A 138 2.87 -12.49 47.56
CA VAL A 138 1.84 -12.77 48.57
C VAL A 138 2.06 -14.14 49.22
N LEU A 139 2.38 -15.18 48.44
CA LEU A 139 2.63 -16.51 48.97
C LEU A 139 3.82 -16.54 49.94
N VAL A 140 4.92 -15.85 49.59
CA VAL A 140 6.11 -15.73 50.46
C VAL A 140 5.78 -14.97 51.74
N VAL A 141 5.00 -13.88 51.65
CA VAL A 141 4.58 -13.13 52.83
C VAL A 141 3.70 -13.99 53.73
N LEU A 142 2.72 -14.71 53.16
CA LEU A 142 1.85 -15.61 53.93
C LEU A 142 2.63 -16.73 54.61
N ASP A 143 3.60 -17.33 53.93
CA ASP A 143 4.48 -18.36 54.50
C ASP A 143 5.41 -17.80 55.59
N CYS A 144 5.92 -16.58 55.41
CA CYS A 144 6.69 -15.88 56.44
C CYS A 144 5.82 -15.58 57.68
N CYS A 145 4.59 -15.11 57.48
CA CYS A 145 3.67 -14.79 58.57
C CYS A 145 3.19 -16.04 59.32
N SER A 146 2.98 -17.15 58.62
CA SER A 146 2.63 -18.42 59.27
C SER A 146 3.80 -18.96 60.08
N ARG A 147 5.03 -18.90 59.53
CA ARG A 147 6.25 -19.31 60.22
C ARG A 147 6.56 -18.43 61.43
N SER A 148 6.36 -17.12 61.36
CA SER A 148 6.54 -16.22 62.51
C SER A 148 5.53 -16.53 63.62
N SER A 149 4.26 -16.76 63.26
CA SER A 149 3.21 -17.11 64.21
C SER A 149 3.44 -18.49 64.87
N ALA A 150 4.03 -19.42 64.12
CA ALA A 150 4.44 -20.73 64.64
C ALA A 150 5.68 -20.64 65.55
N LEU A 151 6.60 -19.70 65.28
CA LEU A 151 7.76 -19.42 66.14
C LEU A 151 7.35 -18.78 67.47
N ASP A 152 6.36 -17.90 67.45
CA ASP A 152 5.82 -17.24 68.64
C ASP A 152 5.11 -18.24 69.58
N GLN A 153 4.45 -19.28 69.05
CA GLN A 153 3.83 -20.36 69.84
C GLN A 153 4.83 -21.41 70.38
N ALA A 154 6.11 -21.34 70.03
CA ALA A 154 7.13 -22.33 70.43
C ALA A 154 8.12 -21.81 71.49
N LEU A 155 7.98 -20.56 71.97
CA LEU A 155 8.79 -20.01 73.06
C LEU A 155 8.01 -20.05 74.39
N PRO A 156 8.49 -20.78 75.43
CA PRO A 156 7.87 -20.80 76.76
C PRO A 156 8.10 -19.51 77.56
#